data_AF-A1XYT2-F1
#
_entry.id   AF-A1XYT2-F1
#
_cell.length_a   1.000
_cell.length_b   1.000
_cell.length_c   1.000
_cell.angle_alpha   90.00
_cell.angle_beta   90.00
_cell.angle_gamma   90.00
#
_symmetry.space_group_name_H-M   'P 1'
#
loop_
_entity.id
_entity.type
_entity.pdbx_description
1 polymer ?
#
loop_
_entity_poly.entity_id
_entity_poly.type
_entity_poly.pdbx_seq_one_letter_code
_entity_poly.pdbx_strand_id
1 'polypeptide(L)'
;MTGIPSIVPYALPTSLDLPANLAQWHIDPERAVLLVHDMQRYFLRPLPDALRDEVVGNAARIRQWAADNGVPVAYTAQPGSMNEEQRG
;
A
#
# COMPACT_ATOMS: atom_id res chain seq x y z
N MET A 1 6.34 0.66 -23.30
CA MET A 1 5.02 0.45 -22.67
C MET A 1 5.23 0.12 -21.20
N THR A 2 4.35 0.55 -20.30
CA THR A 2 4.53 0.39 -18.84
C THR A 2 4.29 -1.03 -18.32
N GLY A 3 3.64 -1.89 -19.11
CA GLY A 3 3.26 -3.27 -18.71
C GLY A 3 2.09 -3.33 -17.72
N ILE A 4 1.69 -2.20 -17.14
CA ILE A 4 0.55 -2.10 -16.21
C ILE A 4 -0.72 -1.85 -17.02
N PRO A 5 -1.74 -2.72 -16.92
CA PRO A 5 -3.01 -2.53 -17.63
C PRO A 5 -3.80 -1.35 -17.04
N SER A 6 -4.78 -0.87 -17.80
CA SER A 6 -5.78 0.06 -17.25
C SER A 6 -6.53 -0.64 -16.12
N ILE A 7 -6.61 0.01 -14.95
CA ILE A 7 -7.28 -0.56 -13.77
C ILE A 7 -8.76 -0.13 -13.81
N VAL A 8 -9.65 -1.12 -13.85
CA VAL A 8 -11.10 -0.88 -13.74
C VAL A 8 -11.40 -0.46 -12.30
N PRO A 9 -12.20 0.61 -12.06
CA PRO A 9 -12.57 1.00 -10.71
C PRO A 9 -13.29 -0.12 -9.96
N TYR A 10 -12.99 -0.25 -8.67
CA TYR A 10 -13.67 -1.16 -7.75
C TYR A 10 -13.73 -0.52 -6.37
N ALA A 11 -14.69 -0.97 -5.54
CA ALA A 11 -14.80 -0.52 -4.16
C ALA A 11 -13.77 -1.23 -3.28
N LEU A 12 -13.15 -0.51 -2.36
CA LEU A 12 -12.30 -1.14 -1.34
C LEU A 12 -13.15 -2.03 -0.42
N PRO A 13 -12.62 -3.18 0.03
CA PRO A 13 -13.34 -4.06 0.93
C PRO A 13 -13.53 -3.40 2.29
N THR A 14 -14.66 -3.71 2.91
CA THR A 14 -14.92 -3.41 4.32
C THR A 14 -14.58 -4.61 5.19
N SER A 15 -14.66 -4.45 6.52
CA SER A 15 -14.46 -5.56 7.45
C SER A 15 -15.41 -6.74 7.23
N LEU A 16 -16.57 -6.54 6.58
CA LEU A 16 -17.54 -7.61 6.29
C LEU A 16 -17.17 -8.42 5.05
N ASP A 17 -16.33 -7.86 4.18
CA ASP A 17 -15.93 -8.49 2.92
C ASP A 17 -14.64 -9.31 3.06
N LEU A 18 -13.96 -9.21 4.21
CA LEU A 18 -12.72 -9.91 4.46
C LEU A 18 -12.96 -11.39 4.77
N PRO A 19 -12.11 -12.30 4.25
CA PRO A 19 -12.18 -13.71 4.64
C PRO A 19 -11.82 -13.88 6.12
N ALA A 20 -12.31 -14.98 6.72
CA ALA A 20 -11.94 -15.31 8.09
C ALA A 20 -10.44 -15.62 8.19
N ASN A 21 -9.75 -14.91 9.09
CA ASN A 21 -8.35 -15.19 9.40
C ASN A 21 -8.22 -16.54 10.12
N LEU A 22 -7.27 -17.37 9.68
CA LEU A 22 -6.94 -18.63 10.34
C LEU A 22 -5.92 -18.43 11.48
N ALA A 23 -4.96 -17.52 11.28
CA ALA A 23 -4.00 -17.13 12.29
C ALA A 23 -4.64 -16.15 13.29
N GLN A 24 -4.14 -16.17 14.53
CA GLN A 24 -4.63 -15.33 15.63
C GLN A 24 -3.64 -14.22 15.99
N TRP A 25 -2.79 -13.80 15.04
CA TRP A 25 -1.84 -12.73 15.29
C TRP A 25 -2.54 -11.39 15.40
N HIS A 26 -2.06 -10.57 16.33
CA HIS A 26 -2.49 -9.20 16.50
C HIS A 26 -1.30 -8.27 16.29
N ILE A 27 -1.56 -7.08 15.78
CA ILE A 27 -0.54 -6.04 15.66
C ILE A 27 -0.13 -5.61 17.06
N ASP A 28 1.18 -5.65 17.32
CA ASP A 28 1.83 -5.16 18.53
C ASP A 28 2.77 -4.02 18.13
N PRO A 29 2.50 -2.76 18.54
CA PRO A 29 3.28 -1.59 18.15
C PRO A 29 4.77 -1.70 18.49
N GLU A 30 5.13 -2.41 19.56
CA GLU A 30 6.53 -2.55 19.99
C GLU A 30 7.33 -3.49 19.07
N ARG A 31 6.63 -4.28 18.25
CA ARG A 31 7.21 -5.31 17.37
C ARG A 31 6.92 -5.08 15.89
N ALA A 32 6.05 -4.12 15.58
CA ALA A 32 5.58 -3.87 14.22
C ALA A 32 6.52 -2.92 13.46
N VAL A 33 6.46 -3.02 12.13
CA VAL A 33 6.95 -2.01 11.19
C VAL A 33 5.85 -1.77 10.17
N LEU A 34 5.56 -0.52 9.85
CA LEU A 34 4.68 -0.18 8.74
C LEU A 34 5.49 -0.08 7.44
N LEU A 35 5.19 -0.93 6.46
CA LEU A 35 5.76 -0.85 5.13
C LEU A 35 4.81 -0.13 4.16
N VAL A 36 5.18 1.08 3.73
CA VAL A 36 4.50 1.81 2.66
C VAL A 36 5.11 1.39 1.33
N HIS A 37 4.51 0.35 0.73
CA HIS A 37 5.07 -0.34 -0.41
C HIS A 37 4.71 0.32 -1.75
N ASP A 38 5.71 0.79 -2.49
CA ASP A 38 5.63 1.26 -3.88
C ASP A 38 4.51 2.28 -4.17
N MET A 39 4.18 3.11 -3.17
CA MET A 39 3.21 4.22 -3.28
C MET A 39 3.76 5.42 -4.10
N GLN A 40 4.60 5.13 -5.11
CA GLN A 40 5.18 6.10 -6.02
C GLN A 40 4.14 6.59 -7.04
N ARG A 41 4.28 7.83 -7.50
CA ARG A 41 3.39 8.44 -8.51
C ARG A 41 3.25 7.59 -9.79
N TYR A 42 4.28 6.83 -10.16
CA TYR A 42 4.24 5.95 -11.32
C TYR A 42 3.20 4.83 -11.17
N PHE A 43 3.19 4.14 -10.02
CA PHE A 43 2.26 3.03 -9.74
C PHE A 43 0.86 3.49 -9.36
N LEU A 44 0.73 4.69 -8.80
CA LEU A 44 -0.58 5.25 -8.45
C LEU A 44 -1.30 5.89 -9.64
N ARG A 45 -0.58 6.27 -10.71
CA ARG A 45 -1.16 6.94 -11.89
C ARG A 45 -2.24 6.11 -12.60
N PRO A 46 -2.14 4.79 -12.75
CA PRO A 46 -3.16 3.99 -13.43
C PRO A 46 -4.43 3.75 -12.61
N LEU A 47 -4.43 4.08 -11.31
CA LEU A 47 -5.63 3.97 -10.47
C LEU A 47 -6.62 5.09 -10.80
N PRO A 48 -7.93 4.79 -10.90
CA PRO A 48 -8.97 5.82 -10.93
C PRO A 48 -8.90 6.72 -9.70
N ASP A 49 -9.19 8.02 -9.87
CA ASP A 49 -8.98 9.04 -8.83
C ASP A 49 -9.66 8.69 -7.50
N ALA A 50 -10.93 8.30 -7.52
CA ALA A 50 -11.67 7.93 -6.30
C ALA A 50 -11.01 6.76 -5.53
N LEU A 51 -10.60 5.71 -6.24
CA LEU A 51 -9.92 4.56 -5.64
C LEU A 51 -8.54 4.97 -5.10
N ARG A 52 -7.80 5.78 -5.86
CA ARG A 52 -6.49 6.27 -5.46
C ARG A 52 -6.58 7.11 -4.19
N ASP A 53 -7.53 8.03 -4.13
CA ASP A 53 -7.69 8.94 -3.00
C ASP A 53 -8.08 8.18 -1.73
N GLU A 54 -8.95 7.17 -1.85
CA GLU A 54 -9.33 6.32 -0.72
C GLU A 54 -8.16 5.49 -0.21
N VAL A 55 -7.40 4.83 -1.10
CA VAL A 55 -6.21 4.05 -0.72
C VAL A 55 -5.15 4.94 -0.08
N VAL A 56 -4.84 6.10 -0.68
CA VAL A 56 -3.85 7.05 -0.16
C VAL A 56 -4.31 7.63 1.18
N GLY A 57 -5.59 7.96 1.32
CA GLY A 57 -6.18 8.45 2.56
C GLY A 57 -6.08 7.43 3.69
N ASN A 58 -6.42 6.16 3.42
CA ASN A 58 -6.28 5.07 4.38
C ASN A 58 -4.82 4.82 4.77
N ALA A 59 -3.91 4.80 3.80
CA ALA A 59 -2.48 4.67 4.05
C ALA A 59 -1.94 5.83 4.91
N ALA A 60 -2.41 7.06 4.67
CA ALA A 60 -2.04 8.22 5.48
C ALA A 60 -2.53 8.09 6.93
N ARG A 61 -3.76 7.61 7.15
CA ARG A 61 -4.29 7.34 8.50
C ARG A 61 -3.47 6.28 9.25
N ILE A 62 -3.12 5.19 8.58
CA ILE A 62 -2.29 4.11 9.16
C ILE A 62 -0.87 4.64 9.46
N ARG A 63 -0.29 5.44 8.57
CA ARG A 63 1.02 6.07 8.78
C ARG A 63 1.01 7.08 9.92
N GLN A 64 -0.09 7.80 10.13
CA GLN A 64 -0.25 8.66 11.29
C GLN A 64 -0.34 7.83 12.58
N TRP A 65 -1.18 6.79 12.61
CA TRP A 65 -1.25 5.86 13.75
C TRP A 65 0.12 5.26 14.08
N ALA A 66 0.89 4.85 13.07
CA ALA A 66 2.23 4.32 13.27
C ALA A 66 3.16 5.34 13.94
N ALA A 67 3.15 6.60 13.46
CA ALA A 67 3.92 7.68 14.06
C ALA A 67 3.50 7.95 15.51
N ASP A 68 2.20 7.96 15.80
CA ASP A 68 1.65 8.21 17.14
C ASP A 68 2.00 7.09 18.14
N ASN A 69 2.25 5.87 17.65
CA ASN A 69 2.55 4.69 18.47
C ASN A 69 4.02 4.28 18.42
N GLY A 70 4.91 5.09 17.84
CA GLY A 70 6.35 4.79 17.76
C GLY A 70 6.70 3.62 16.83
N VAL A 71 5.78 3.19 15.96
CA VAL A 71 6.00 2.13 14.98
C VAL A 71 6.88 2.68 13.84
N PRO A 72 8.04 2.07 13.54
CA PRO A 72 8.87 2.49 12.42
C PRO A 72 8.11 2.43 11.08
N VAL A 73 8.29 3.46 10.25
CA VAL A 73 7.69 3.53 8.91
C VAL A 73 8.78 3.39 7.86
N ALA A 74 8.71 2.32 7.06
CA ALA A 74 9.61 2.04 5.95
C ALA A 74 8.89 2.30 4.62
N TYR A 75 9.60 2.94 3.67
CA TYR A 75 9.09 3.21 2.32
C TYR A 75 9.93 2.44 1.30
N THR A 76 9.28 1.73 0.39
CA THR A 76 9.95 1.21 -0.81
C THR A 76 9.71 2.14 -1.99
N ALA A 77 10.71 2.25 -2.84
CA ALA A 77 10.64 3.02 -4.06
C ALA A 77 11.59 2.42 -5.08
N GLN A 78 11.09 2.16 -6.28
CA GLN A 78 11.94 1.80 -7.38
C GLN A 78 12.80 3.01 -7.80
N PRO A 79 14.12 2.84 -8.00
CA PRO A 79 15.03 3.89 -8.48
C PRO A 79 14.64 4.50 -9.83
N GLY A 80 13.80 3.82 -10.63
CA GLY A 80 13.45 4.23 -11.99
C GLY A 80 14.51 3.80 -13.02
N SER A 81 14.14 3.86 -14.30
CA SER A 81 15.01 3.51 -15.44
C SER A 81 15.70 2.13 -15.36
N MET A 82 15.07 1.17 -14.67
CA MET A 82 15.56 -0.21 -14.64
C MET A 82 15.46 -0.85 -16.02
N ASN A 83 16.54 -1.50 -16.46
CA ASN A 83 16.51 -2.42 -17.59
C ASN A 83 15.68 -3.67 -17.23
N GLU A 84 15.36 -4.50 -18.22
CA GLU A 84 14.53 -5.70 -17.98
C GLU A 84 15.16 -6.68 -16.98
N GLU A 85 16.49 -6.81 -16.96
CA GLU A 85 17.23 -7.67 -16.03
C GLU A 85 17.23 -7.15 -14.57
N GLN A 86 17.02 -5.84 -14.39
CA GLN A 86 16.92 -5.17 -13.09
C GLN A 86 15.49 -5.17 -12.53
N ARG A 87 14.50 -5.42 -13.40
CA ARG A 87 13.11 -5.66 -13.00
C ARG A 87 13.02 -7.15 -12.67
N GLY A 88 13.40 -7.49 -11.44
CA GLY A 88 13.48 -8.88 -10.95
C GLY A 88 12.27 -9.75 -11.26
#